data_AF-A0A5C6M845-F1
#
_entry.id   AF-A0A5C6M845-F1
#
_cell.length_a   1.000
_cell.length_b   1.000
_cell.length_c   1.000
_cell.angle_alpha   90.00
_cell.angle_beta   90.00
_cell.angle_gamma   90.00
#
_symmetry.space_group_name_H-M   'P 1'
#
loop_
_entity.id
_entity.type
_entity.pdbx_description
1 polymer ?
#
loop_
_entity_poly.entity_id
_entity_poly.type
_entity_poly.pdbx_seq_one_letter_code
_entity_poly.pdbx_strand_id
1 'polypeptide(L)'
;MIELIILGDPVAQGRPRFNSYTKKAHDPIKSKNYKLFVGQEAKLQHQGPLIDCPIRVEIDVYRKNNKGTSKKEIARREKKLSMPTVKPDIDNYVKGIKDALNGVIWVDDNLVIELEAKKYYSVNPRIEVRIKELKS
;
A
#
# COMPACT_ATOMS: atom_id res chain seq x y z
N MET A 1 8.22 0.93 16.52
CA MET A 1 7.78 0.24 15.30
C MET A 1 6.29 0.48 15.17
N ILE A 2 5.85 0.99 14.03
CA ILE A 2 4.44 1.28 13.75
C ILE A 2 3.93 0.21 12.78
N GLU A 3 2.78 -0.36 13.07
CA GLU A 3 2.11 -1.33 12.20
C GLU A 3 0.74 -0.80 11.83
N LEU A 4 0.45 -0.77 10.53
CA LEU A 4 -0.82 -0.33 9.97
C LEU A 4 -1.43 -1.47 9.17
N ILE A 5 -2.71 -1.73 9.38
CA ILE A 5 -3.48 -2.72 8.64
C ILE A 5 -4.63 -2.03 7.95
N ILE A 6 -4.52 -1.86 6.63
CA ILE A 6 -5.56 -1.23 5.81
C ILE A 6 -6.46 -2.32 5.26
N LEU A 7 -7.68 -2.42 5.78
CA LEU A 7 -8.65 -3.43 5.36
C LEU A 7 -9.28 -3.06 4.00
N GLY A 8 -9.52 -4.08 3.17
CA GLY A 8 -10.18 -3.94 1.89
C GLY A 8 -9.29 -4.28 0.69
N ASP A 9 -9.90 -4.30 -0.50
CA ASP A 9 -9.21 -4.67 -1.74
C ASP A 9 -8.08 -3.66 -2.06
N PRO A 10 -6.81 -4.12 -2.16
CA PRO A 10 -5.70 -3.25 -2.55
C PRO A 10 -5.92 -2.61 -3.92
N VAL A 11 -5.81 -1.29 -4.00
CA VAL A 11 -5.87 -0.53 -5.26
C VAL A 11 -4.48 -0.02 -5.61
N ALA A 12 -3.98 -0.43 -6.77
CA ALA A 12 -2.71 0.06 -7.29
C ALA A 12 -2.85 1.51 -7.80
N GLN A 13 -1.77 2.28 -7.71
CA GLN A 13 -1.71 3.61 -8.31
C GLN A 13 -1.87 3.52 -9.83
N GLY A 14 -2.88 4.19 -10.36
CA GLY A 14 -3.09 4.34 -11.79
C GLY A 14 -2.19 5.45 -12.35
N ARG A 15 -1.89 5.39 -13.65
CA ARG A 15 -1.13 6.45 -14.32
C ARG A 15 -1.93 7.76 -14.29
N PRO A 16 -1.28 8.91 -14.01
CA PRO A 16 -1.94 10.20 -14.04
C PRO A 16 -2.64 10.45 -15.38
N ARG A 17 -3.82 11.06 -15.30
CA ARG A 17 -4.58 11.54 -16.46
C ARG A 17 -4.25 13.00 -16.69
N PHE A 18 -4.05 13.37 -17.95
CA PHE A 18 -3.79 14.74 -18.33
C PHE A 18 -5.09 15.41 -18.74
N ASN A 19 -5.38 16.58 -18.17
CA ASN A 19 -6.47 17.43 -18.61
C ASN A 19 -5.91 18.48 -19.58
N SER A 20 -6.34 18.42 -20.84
CA SER A 20 -5.87 19.34 -21.90
C SER A 20 -6.28 20.79 -21.68
N TYR A 21 -7.43 21.03 -21.03
CA TYR A 21 -7.94 22.36 -20.76
C TYR A 21 -7.16 23.04 -19.63
N THR A 22 -6.96 22.35 -18.50
CA THR A 22 -6.24 22.91 -17.34
C THR A 22 -4.73 22.74 -17.42
N LYS A 23 -4.22 21.97 -18.40
CA LYS A 23 -2.81 21.58 -18.55
C LYS A 23 -2.21 20.93 -17.30
N LYS A 24 -3.05 20.32 -16.44
CA LYS A 24 -2.64 19.67 -15.19
C LYS A 24 -2.83 18.14 -15.28
N ALA A 25 -1.86 17.41 -14.74
CA ALA A 25 -2.00 15.99 -14.48
C ALA A 25 -2.75 15.78 -13.16
N HIS A 26 -3.61 14.77 -13.11
CA HIS A 26 -4.32 14.37 -11.90
C HIS A 26 -4.41 12.85 -11.82
N ASP A 27 -4.44 12.32 -10.61
CA ASP A 27 -4.61 10.89 -10.42
C ASP A 27 -6.02 10.45 -10.83
N PRO A 28 -6.15 9.22 -11.36
CA PRO A 28 -7.47 8.61 -11.55
C PRO A 28 -8.27 8.61 -10.25
N ILE A 29 -9.58 8.84 -10.34
CA ILE A 29 -10.49 8.96 -9.18
C ILE A 29 -10.33 7.79 -8.20
N LYS A 30 -10.20 6.55 -8.71
CA LYS A 30 -10.01 5.35 -7.87
C LYS A 30 -8.73 5.42 -7.03
N SER A 31 -7.61 5.83 -7.61
CA SER A 31 -6.34 5.97 -6.90
C SER A 31 -6.40 7.12 -5.90
N LYS A 32 -6.97 8.26 -6.29
CA LYS A 32 -7.17 9.40 -5.39
C LYS A 32 -8.00 9.01 -4.15
N ASN A 33 -9.14 8.35 -4.35
CA ASN A 33 -10.03 7.95 -3.26
C ASN A 33 -9.37 6.90 -2.36
N TYR A 34 -8.63 5.95 -2.94
CA TYR A 34 -7.92 4.95 -2.16
C TYR A 34 -6.82 5.57 -1.30
N LYS A 35 -6.06 6.54 -1.82
CA LYS A 35 -5.05 7.26 -1.03
C LYS A 35 -5.67 8.02 0.15
N LEU A 36 -6.81 8.68 -0.08
CA LEU A 36 -7.54 9.37 1.00
C LEU A 36 -8.00 8.38 2.08
N PHE A 37 -8.55 7.23 1.68
CA PHE A 37 -8.97 6.17 2.58
C PHE A 37 -7.79 5.63 3.41
N VAL A 38 -6.68 5.27 2.76
CA VAL A 38 -5.45 4.80 3.44
C VAL A 38 -4.96 5.84 4.45
N GLY A 39 -4.89 7.11 4.07
CA GLY A 39 -4.46 8.19 4.97
C GLY A 39 -5.41 8.38 6.16
N GLN A 40 -6.72 8.22 5.98
CA GLN A 40 -7.69 8.28 7.08
C GLN A 40 -7.53 7.11 8.04
N GLU A 41 -7.46 5.88 7.53
CA GLU A 41 -7.22 4.67 8.33
C GLU A 41 -5.91 4.76 9.12
N ALA A 42 -4.85 5.26 8.48
CA ALA A 42 -3.56 5.47 9.12
C ALA A 42 -3.65 6.46 10.30
N LYS A 43 -4.38 7.57 10.16
CA LYS A 43 -4.60 8.54 11.25
C LYS A 43 -5.42 7.96 12.41
N LEU A 44 -6.36 7.07 12.12
CA LEU A 44 -7.15 6.40 13.15
C LEU A 44 -6.28 5.43 13.96
N GLN A 45 -5.40 4.67 13.27
CA GLN A 45 -4.52 3.67 13.88
C GLN A 45 -3.29 4.28 14.56
N HIS A 46 -2.83 5.45 14.10
CA HIS A 46 -1.68 6.14 14.65
C HIS A 46 -1.94 7.64 14.84
N GLN A 47 -1.94 8.07 16.11
CA GLN A 47 -2.19 9.46 16.52
C GLN A 47 -0.91 10.13 17.08
N GLY A 48 0.26 9.54 16.82
CA GLY A 48 1.55 10.08 17.26
C GLY A 48 2.04 11.25 16.40
N PRO A 49 3.17 11.87 16.78
CA PRO A 49 3.83 12.85 15.94
C PRO A 49 4.31 12.21 14.63
N LEU A 50 4.44 13.03 13.58
CA LEU A 50 5.04 12.59 12.33
C LEU A 50 6.52 12.21 12.58
N ILE A 51 6.93 11.09 12.00
CA ILE A 51 8.32 10.65 12.02
C ILE A 51 9.16 11.60 11.16
N ASP A 52 10.29 12.04 11.71
CA ASP A 52 11.25 12.98 11.11
C ASP A 52 12.67 12.41 10.98
N CYS A 53 12.85 11.11 11.23
CA CYS A 53 14.13 10.40 11.11
C CYS A 53 14.08 9.34 9.98
N PRO A 54 15.24 8.80 9.54
CA PRO A 54 15.27 7.74 8.53
C PRO A 54 14.48 6.49 8.96
N ILE A 55 13.75 5.89 8.02
CA ILE A 55 12.89 4.74 8.27
C ILE A 55 13.09 3.61 7.26
N ARG A 56 12.86 2.39 7.73
CA ARG A 56 12.60 1.20 6.93
C ARG A 56 11.09 0.98 6.84
N VAL A 57 10.60 0.74 5.63
CA VAL A 57 9.18 0.46 5.37
C VAL A 57 9.04 -0.92 4.74
N GLU A 58 8.16 -1.74 5.30
CA GLU A 58 7.77 -3.03 4.75
C GLU A 58 6.29 -2.99 4.35
N ILE A 59 5.98 -3.42 3.13
CA ILE A 59 4.62 -3.40 2.59
C ILE A 59 4.24 -4.80 2.10
N ASP A 60 3.33 -5.45 2.81
CA ASP A 60 2.74 -6.72 2.37
C ASP A 60 1.34 -6.46 1.79
N VAL A 61 1.21 -6.71 0.48
CA VAL A 61 -0.06 -6.51 -0.26
C VAL A 61 -0.79 -7.84 -0.38
N TYR A 62 -1.91 -8.00 0.32
CA TYR A 62 -2.74 -9.20 0.25
C TYR A 62 -3.93 -8.98 -0.69
N ARG A 63 -3.86 -9.59 -1.87
CA ARG A 63 -4.90 -9.49 -2.90
C ARG A 63 -5.95 -10.56 -2.74
N LYS A 64 -7.20 -10.25 -3.11
CA LYS A 64 -8.24 -11.26 -3.23
C LYS A 64 -7.88 -12.37 -4.22
N ASN A 65 -8.35 -13.57 -3.94
CA ASN A 65 -8.30 -14.69 -4.85
C ASN A 65 -9.19 -14.45 -6.09
N ASN A 66 -8.78 -14.98 -7.24
CA ASN A 66 -9.58 -14.94 -8.45
C ASN A 66 -10.86 -15.76 -8.29
N LYS A 67 -11.96 -15.31 -8.92
CA LYS A 67 -13.22 -16.08 -8.97
C LYS A 67 -12.95 -17.47 -9.57
N GLY A 68 -13.52 -18.50 -8.97
CA GLY A 68 -13.34 -19.89 -9.41
C GLY A 68 -12.03 -20.55 -8.98
N THR A 69 -11.18 -19.89 -8.17
CA THR A 69 -10.01 -20.55 -7.58
C THR A 69 -10.48 -21.71 -6.69
N SER A 70 -9.91 -22.91 -6.88
CA SER A 70 -10.28 -24.09 -6.09
C SER A 70 -9.94 -23.92 -4.61
N LYS A 71 -10.68 -24.56 -3.71
CA LYS A 71 -10.41 -24.53 -2.25
C LYS A 71 -8.97 -24.96 -1.93
N LYS A 72 -8.46 -25.96 -2.64
CA LYS A 72 -7.08 -26.46 -2.49
C LYS A 72 -6.05 -25.38 -2.83
N GLU A 73 -6.28 -24.64 -3.91
CA GLU A 73 -5.37 -23.57 -4.32
C GLU A 73 -5.48 -22.35 -3.40
N ILE A 74 -6.69 -22.00 -2.93
CA ILE A 74 -6.85 -20.96 -1.90
C ILE A 74 -6.03 -21.31 -0.65
N ALA A 75 -6.11 -22.55 -0.17
CA ALA A 75 -5.32 -22.99 0.99
C ALA A 75 -3.81 -22.93 0.75
N ARG A 76 -3.33 -23.24 -0.47
CA ARG A 76 -1.91 -23.07 -0.84
C ARG A 76 -1.49 -21.61 -0.85
N ARG A 77 -2.37 -20.73 -1.33
CA ARG A 77 -2.16 -19.28 -1.41
C ARG A 77 -2.12 -18.62 -0.03
N GLU A 78 -3.00 -19.00 0.90
CA GLU A 78 -2.92 -18.54 2.31
C GLU A 78 -1.60 -18.95 2.97
N LYS A 79 -1.05 -20.11 2.59
CA LYS A 79 0.27 -20.59 3.05
C LYS A 79 1.45 -19.94 2.30
N LYS A 80 1.22 -18.93 1.46
CA LYS A 80 2.23 -18.22 0.66
C LYS A 80 3.03 -19.14 -0.28
N LEU A 81 2.47 -20.30 -0.64
CA LEU A 81 3.09 -21.27 -1.58
C LEU A 81 2.79 -20.94 -3.05
N SER A 82 1.94 -19.95 -3.30
CA SER A 82 1.51 -19.50 -4.62
C SER A 82 1.32 -17.98 -4.57
N MET A 83 2.09 -17.27 -5.38
CA MET A 83 2.25 -15.81 -5.29
C MET A 83 1.58 -15.09 -6.48
N PRO A 84 1.09 -13.85 -6.32
CA PRO A 84 0.50 -13.09 -7.41
C PRO A 84 1.58 -12.56 -8.36
N THR A 85 1.73 -13.21 -9.50
CA THR A 85 2.64 -12.80 -10.59
C THR A 85 1.95 -11.97 -11.68
N VAL A 86 0.64 -11.73 -11.54
CA VAL A 86 -0.15 -10.93 -12.49
C VAL A 86 -0.26 -9.47 -12.06
N LYS A 87 -0.57 -8.59 -13.03
CA LYS A 87 -0.89 -7.18 -12.78
C LYS A 87 -1.95 -7.00 -11.68
N PRO A 88 -1.96 -5.87 -10.96
CA PRO A 88 -1.01 -4.75 -11.04
C PRO A 88 0.39 -5.08 -10.49
N ASP A 89 1.36 -4.30 -10.93
CA ASP A 89 2.76 -4.39 -10.50
C ASP A 89 2.92 -3.88 -9.05
N ILE A 90 3.94 -4.40 -8.35
CA ILE A 90 4.11 -4.14 -6.91
C ILE A 90 4.48 -2.70 -6.60
N ASP A 91 5.29 -2.09 -7.46
CA ASP A 91 5.70 -0.68 -7.41
C ASP A 91 4.50 0.28 -7.40
N ASN A 92 3.43 -0.05 -8.13
CA ASN A 92 2.22 0.78 -8.16
C ASN A 92 1.46 0.73 -6.82
N TYR A 93 1.49 -0.39 -6.10
CA TYR A 93 0.93 -0.46 -4.75
C TYR A 93 1.79 0.34 -3.77
N VAL A 94 3.11 0.13 -3.80
CA VAL A 94 4.08 0.87 -3.00
C VAL A 94 3.89 2.37 -3.18
N LYS A 95 3.83 2.84 -4.44
CA LYS A 95 3.64 4.26 -4.75
C LYS A 95 2.35 4.82 -4.12
N GLY A 96 1.24 4.10 -4.28
CA GLY A 96 -0.04 4.52 -3.71
C GLY A 96 0.01 4.63 -2.18
N ILE A 97 0.68 3.69 -1.51
CA ILE A 97 0.83 3.70 -0.06
C ILE A 97 1.79 4.79 0.42
N LYS A 98 2.97 4.95 -0.20
CA LYS A 98 3.91 6.02 0.13
C LYS A 98 3.24 7.40 0.01
N ASP A 99 2.58 7.66 -1.12
CA ASP A 99 1.88 8.91 -1.37
C ASP A 99 0.78 9.18 -0.33
N ALA A 100 0.08 8.13 0.15
CA ALA A 100 -1.02 8.26 1.10
C ALA A 100 -0.55 8.48 2.55
N LEU A 101 0.62 7.95 2.90
CA LEU A 101 1.19 8.04 4.25
C LEU A 101 2.13 9.24 4.44
N ASN A 102 2.60 9.85 3.34
CA ASN A 102 3.41 11.05 3.39
C ASN A 102 2.63 12.25 3.98
N GLY A 103 3.22 12.92 4.96
CA GLY A 103 2.55 13.96 5.76
C GLY A 103 1.46 13.43 6.71
N VAL A 104 1.32 12.11 6.82
CA VAL A 104 0.35 11.44 7.72
C VAL A 104 1.06 10.62 8.80
N ILE A 105 2.10 9.87 8.42
CA ILE A 105 2.92 9.08 9.36
C ILE A 105 4.33 9.63 9.47
N TRP A 106 4.89 10.13 8.38
CA TRP A 106 6.21 10.78 8.34
C TRP A 106 6.12 12.13 7.65
N VAL A 107 7.10 13.00 7.90
CA VAL A 107 7.10 14.37 7.38
C VAL A 107 7.40 14.44 5.88
N ASP A 108 8.30 13.58 5.39
CA ASP A 108 8.77 13.58 4.00
C ASP A 108 9.13 12.15 3.53
N ASP A 109 8.81 11.81 2.29
CA ASP A 109 9.00 10.47 1.76
C ASP A 109 10.47 10.14 1.42
N ASN A 110 11.34 11.15 1.44
CA ASN A 110 12.79 11.02 1.39
C ASN A 110 13.38 10.32 2.63
N LEU A 111 12.63 10.24 3.74
CA LEU A 111 13.07 9.53 4.94
C LEU A 111 13.03 8.00 4.78
N VAL A 112 12.31 7.49 3.77
CA VAL A 112 12.24 6.05 3.49
C VAL A 112 13.52 5.61 2.77
N ILE A 113 14.50 5.10 3.53
CA ILE A 113 15.80 4.67 2.99
C ILE A 113 15.89 3.17 2.73
N GLU A 114 15.04 2.38 3.38
CA GLU A 114 14.87 0.95 3.12
C GLU A 114 13.41 0.66 2.79
N LEU A 115 13.18 -0.12 1.74
CA LEU A 115 11.85 -0.53 1.32
C LEU A 115 11.85 -2.00 0.93
N GLU A 116 10.98 -2.78 1.57
CA GLU A 116 10.67 -4.15 1.19
C GLU A 116 9.19 -4.25 0.85
N ALA A 117 8.86 -4.85 -0.30
CA ALA A 117 7.47 -5.03 -0.70
C ALA A 117 7.23 -6.45 -1.20
N LYS A 118 6.12 -7.07 -0.75
CA LYS A 118 5.70 -8.41 -1.21
C LYS A 118 4.23 -8.40 -1.60
N LYS A 119 3.85 -9.24 -2.57
CA LYS A 119 2.45 -9.49 -2.94
C LYS A 119 2.07 -10.89 -2.55
N TYR A 120 0.91 -11.04 -1.92
CA TYR A 120 0.31 -12.31 -1.53
C TYR A 120 -1.12 -12.38 -2.02
N TYR A 121 -1.68 -13.58 -2.01
CA TYR A 121 -3.13 -13.77 -2.07
C TYR A 121 -3.67 -13.97 -0.64
N SER A 122 -4.88 -13.50 -0.38
CA SER A 122 -5.63 -13.84 0.82
C SER A 122 -7.14 -13.84 0.56
N VAL A 123 -7.90 -14.60 1.35
CA VAL A 123 -9.35 -14.50 1.47
C VAL A 123 -9.79 -13.20 2.16
N ASN A 124 -8.88 -12.56 2.90
CA ASN A 124 -9.09 -11.27 3.57
C ASN A 124 -8.15 -10.23 2.95
N PRO A 125 -8.57 -9.53 1.88
CA PRO A 125 -7.74 -8.54 1.20
C PRO A 125 -7.43 -7.37 2.13
N ARG A 126 -6.16 -6.97 2.14
CA ARG A 126 -5.63 -5.90 2.98
C ARG A 126 -4.24 -5.48 2.53
N ILE A 127 -3.75 -4.38 3.06
CA ILE A 127 -2.34 -4.00 3.02
C ILE A 127 -1.84 -3.92 4.46
N GLU A 128 -0.74 -4.59 4.74
CA GLU A 128 -0.02 -4.45 6.00
C GLU A 128 1.22 -3.59 5.74
N VAL A 129 1.38 -2.51 6.51
CA VAL A 129 2.53 -1.62 6.44
C VAL A 129 3.23 -1.64 7.78
N ARG A 130 4.52 -2.00 7.79
CA ARG A 130 5.37 -1.95 8.99
C ARG A 130 6.44 -0.90 8.80
N ILE A 131 6.58 -0.02 9.78
CA ILE A 131 7.49 1.12 9.74
C ILE A 131 8.41 1.04 10.95
N LYS A 132 9.72 1.02 10.69
CA LYS A 132 10.75 0.97 11.70
C LYS A 132 11.66 2.19 11.56
N GLU A 133 11.72 2.99 12.62
CA GLU A 133 12.72 4.05 12.76
C GLU A 133 14.12 3.43 12.81
N LEU A 134 15.01 3.97 11.99
CA LEU A 134 16.43 3.64 11.95
C LEU A 134 17.16 4.75 12.70
N LYS A 135 17.11 4.69 14.04
CA LYS A 135 17.88 5.60 14.87
C LYS A 135 19.37 5.28 14.68
N SER A 136 20.15 6.27 14.31
CA SER A 136 21.61 6.25 14.49
C SER A 136 21.96 6.36 15.96
#